data_AF-A0A7V3HCF7-F1
#
_entry.id   AF-A0A7V3HCF7-F1
#
_cell.length_a   1.000
_cell.length_b   1.000
_cell.length_c   1.000
_cell.angle_alpha   90.00
_cell.angle_beta   90.00
_cell.angle_gamma   90.00
#
_symmetry.space_group_name_H-M   'P 1'
#
loop_
_entity.id
_entity.type
_entity.pdbx_description
1 polymer ?
#
loop_
_entity_poly.entity_id
_entity_poly.type
_entity_poly.pdbx_seq_one_letter_code
_entity_poly.pdbx_strand_id
1 'polypeptide(L)'
;MREKIEKIVEIPDKGNVIIRLARTNDMRRIQMLYAEVYGASYSISIITDRDKMRRAIEDDDYYWLVAEYQNRIIGSLVYAVDIKERLSKAFGAVVSQEFRKHDLAYTMMKLILDDITQKKKIVDVVYATTRTASSAPQRLTESLGFIKLGIFPNTHRVSENETHCLTAYYTENALKRRKKNPVIISEIEPFYDIVLKQIKLDKAKIENFATEFTQNNQKIPIIDLEMITAPSFVKKRFKNIKQSDFFLSTFMPFHEPNLIFITPDGNTEVYLHYNLKDKYSVIMGGFTDKHPSVVLNSISQKLNDMNMSYLEILIDAYSPEYQRMAIDARFIPTGYFPCAKRIGNKRYDCIVFSRTFEILDFRNVKIISLYRNILREYLKLWRENYIEVVFQKR
;
A
#
# COMPACT_ATOMS: atom_id res chain seq x y z
N MET A 1 -20.38 14.36 8.90
CA MET A 1 -19.38 15.32 8.37
C MET A 1 -19.37 15.39 6.82
N ARG A 2 -20.27 14.66 6.16
CA ARG A 2 -20.45 14.67 4.70
C ARG A 2 -21.45 15.76 4.26
N GLU A 3 -20.95 16.89 3.76
CA GLU A 3 -21.79 17.78 2.95
C GLU A 3 -22.25 17.07 1.67
N LYS A 4 -23.29 17.61 1.03
CA LYS A 4 -23.87 17.08 -0.20
C LYS A 4 -22.85 17.20 -1.36
N ILE A 5 -22.02 16.18 -1.55
CA ILE A 5 -21.24 16.02 -2.79
C ILE A 5 -22.20 15.49 -3.84
N GLU A 6 -22.67 16.40 -4.71
CA GLU A 6 -23.52 16.09 -5.85
C GLU A 6 -23.06 16.89 -7.07
N LYS A 7 -22.90 16.23 -8.21
CA LYS A 7 -22.50 16.85 -9.47
C LYS A 7 -23.20 16.19 -10.63
N ILE A 8 -23.82 16.98 -11.49
CA ILE A 8 -24.36 16.52 -12.77
C ILE A 8 -23.27 16.66 -13.83
N VAL A 9 -23.08 15.60 -14.61
CA VAL A 9 -22.19 15.54 -15.77
C VAL A 9 -23.05 15.20 -16.97
N GLU A 10 -23.07 16.09 -17.97
CA GLU A 10 -23.75 15.84 -19.23
C GLU A 10 -22.82 15.02 -20.13
N ILE A 11 -23.31 13.88 -20.61
CA ILE A 11 -22.59 13.03 -21.56
C ILE A 11 -23.24 13.20 -22.93
N PRO A 12 -22.48 13.57 -23.98
CA PRO A 12 -22.99 13.63 -25.35
C PRO A 12 -23.71 12.32 -25.73
N ASP A 13 -24.88 12.45 -26.34
CA ASP A 13 -25.73 11.34 -26.80
C ASP A 13 -26.28 10.38 -25.72
N LYS A 14 -25.94 10.61 -24.45
CA LYS A 14 -26.42 9.81 -23.32
C LYS A 14 -27.18 10.64 -22.29
N GLY A 15 -27.00 11.95 -22.23
CA GLY A 15 -27.69 12.82 -21.27
C GLY A 15 -27.01 12.84 -19.90
N ASN A 16 -27.79 13.10 -18.85
CA ASN A 16 -27.26 13.45 -17.53
C ASN A 16 -26.87 12.24 -16.69
N VAL A 17 -25.63 12.26 -16.19
CA VAL A 17 -25.13 11.37 -15.14
C VAL A 17 -25.01 12.15 -13.83
N ILE A 18 -25.56 11.59 -12.76
CA ILE A 18 -25.52 12.19 -11.42
C ILE A 18 -24.43 11.49 -10.61
N ILE A 19 -23.39 12.24 -10.23
CA ILE A 19 -22.40 11.80 -9.25
C ILE A 19 -22.89 12.23 -7.88
N ARG A 20 -22.99 11.28 -6.94
CA ARG A 20 -23.45 11.51 -5.57
C ARG A 20 -22.82 10.55 -4.58
N LEU A 21 -22.99 10.81 -3.28
CA LEU A 21 -22.68 9.83 -2.23
C LEU A 21 -23.49 8.54 -2.40
N ALA A 22 -22.83 7.42 -2.16
CA ALA A 22 -23.45 6.10 -2.11
C ALA A 22 -24.43 6.00 -0.94
N ARG A 23 -25.48 5.22 -1.13
CA ARG A 23 -26.51 4.89 -0.16
C ARG A 23 -26.52 3.37 0.04
N THR A 24 -27.06 2.91 1.16
CA THR A 24 -27.15 1.48 1.46
C THR A 24 -27.92 0.69 0.39
N ASN A 25 -28.90 1.33 -0.26
CA ASN A 25 -29.64 0.74 -1.37
C ASN A 25 -28.79 0.52 -2.64
N ASP A 26 -27.67 1.23 -2.80
CA ASP A 26 -26.77 1.08 -3.96
C ASP A 26 -25.86 -0.14 -3.86
N MET A 27 -25.72 -0.74 -2.66
CA MET A 27 -24.73 -1.78 -2.35
C MET A 27 -24.70 -2.91 -3.38
N ARG A 28 -25.87 -3.49 -3.67
CA ARG A 28 -26.00 -4.62 -4.61
C ARG A 28 -25.54 -4.23 -6.01
N ARG A 29 -25.92 -3.04 -6.49
CA ARG A 29 -25.56 -2.60 -7.84
C ARG A 29 -24.07 -2.26 -7.94
N ILE A 30 -23.48 -1.69 -6.89
CA ILE A 30 -22.03 -1.48 -6.80
C ILE A 30 -21.29 -2.82 -6.90
N GLN A 31 -21.69 -3.83 -6.11
CA GLN A 31 -21.09 -5.17 -6.16
C GLN A 31 -21.17 -5.80 -7.56
N MET A 32 -22.35 -5.71 -8.20
CA MET A 32 -22.52 -6.17 -9.58
C MET A 32 -21.60 -5.45 -10.55
N LEU A 33 -21.45 -4.12 -10.44
CA LEU A 33 -20.57 -3.34 -11.31
C LEU A 33 -19.10 -3.75 -11.17
N TYR A 34 -18.63 -4.02 -9.95
CA TYR A 34 -17.27 -4.54 -9.74
C TYR A 34 -17.08 -5.93 -10.36
N ALA A 35 -18.06 -6.83 -10.20
CA ALA A 35 -18.04 -8.15 -10.81
C ALA A 35 -18.08 -8.10 -12.35
N GLU A 36 -18.89 -7.21 -12.94
CA GLU A 36 -19.00 -6.96 -14.39
C GLU A 36 -17.66 -6.49 -14.99
N VAL A 37 -16.89 -5.68 -14.27
CA VAL A 37 -15.66 -5.07 -14.79
C VAL A 37 -14.39 -5.84 -14.44
N TYR A 38 -14.30 -6.41 -13.24
CA TYR A 38 -13.10 -7.08 -12.74
C TYR A 38 -13.25 -8.60 -12.61
N GLY A 39 -14.44 -9.14 -12.83
CA GLY A 39 -14.74 -10.56 -12.69
C GLY A 39 -15.06 -10.97 -11.25
N ALA A 40 -15.55 -12.20 -11.09
CA ALA A 40 -15.97 -12.77 -9.81
C ALA A 40 -14.83 -12.93 -8.79
N SER A 41 -13.58 -12.89 -9.25
CA SER A 41 -12.40 -13.13 -8.44
C SER A 41 -11.99 -11.91 -7.60
N TYR A 42 -12.53 -10.72 -7.85
CA TYR A 42 -12.19 -9.49 -7.14
C TYR A 42 -12.17 -9.67 -5.60
N SER A 43 -11.06 -9.30 -4.96
CA SER A 43 -10.75 -9.71 -3.58
C SER A 43 -10.91 -8.61 -2.52
N ILE A 44 -11.14 -7.35 -2.90
CA ILE A 44 -11.14 -6.25 -1.94
C ILE A 44 -12.36 -6.34 -1.04
N SER A 45 -12.11 -6.64 0.24
CA SER A 45 -13.17 -6.95 1.21
C SER A 45 -14.18 -5.82 1.43
N ILE A 46 -13.78 -4.55 1.30
CA ILE A 46 -14.72 -3.43 1.43
C ILE A 46 -15.84 -3.46 0.38
N ILE A 47 -15.60 -4.11 -0.77
CA ILE A 47 -16.60 -4.29 -1.83
C ILE A 47 -17.34 -5.62 -1.66
N THR A 48 -16.63 -6.70 -1.34
CA THR A 48 -17.21 -8.06 -1.36
C THR A 48 -17.92 -8.46 -0.07
N ASP A 49 -17.54 -7.88 1.07
CA ASP A 49 -18.13 -8.16 2.39
C ASP A 49 -19.26 -7.16 2.66
N ARG A 50 -20.47 -7.69 2.86
CA ARG A 50 -21.69 -6.90 3.06
C ARG A 50 -21.61 -5.97 4.27
N ASP A 51 -21.06 -6.44 5.38
CA ASP A 51 -21.04 -5.69 6.64
C ASP A 51 -19.93 -4.63 6.62
N LYS A 52 -18.79 -4.91 5.98
CA LYS A 52 -17.76 -3.90 5.73
C LYS A 52 -18.25 -2.83 4.77
N MET A 53 -18.92 -3.23 3.69
CA MET A 53 -19.47 -2.29 2.70
C MET A 53 -20.53 -1.38 3.32
N ARG A 54 -21.47 -1.94 4.08
CA ARG A 54 -22.49 -1.15 4.79
C ARG A 54 -21.84 -0.12 5.72
N ARG A 55 -20.91 -0.57 6.57
CA ARG A 55 -20.16 0.32 7.46
C ARG A 55 -19.47 1.45 6.70
N ALA A 56 -18.74 1.14 5.64
CA ALA A 56 -18.08 2.18 4.84
C ALA A 56 -19.06 3.16 4.15
N ILE A 57 -20.25 2.72 3.77
CA ILE A 57 -21.27 3.64 3.23
C ILE A 57 -21.84 4.53 4.34
N GLU A 58 -21.98 4.04 5.56
CA GLU A 58 -22.58 4.78 6.68
C GLU A 58 -21.58 5.66 7.46
N ASP A 59 -20.29 5.32 7.43
CA ASP A 59 -19.25 5.90 8.29
C ASP A 59 -18.54 7.12 7.67
N ASP A 60 -18.36 8.19 8.44
CA ASP A 60 -17.67 9.42 8.02
C ASP A 60 -16.16 9.20 7.70
N ASP A 61 -15.57 8.07 8.11
CA ASP A 61 -14.19 7.68 7.76
C ASP A 61 -14.03 7.23 6.31
N TYR A 62 -15.12 7.19 5.53
CA TYR A 62 -15.09 6.85 4.11
C TYR A 62 -15.78 7.92 3.26
N TYR A 63 -15.29 8.06 2.04
CA TYR A 63 -15.95 8.80 0.97
C TYR A 63 -16.26 7.82 -0.15
N TRP A 64 -17.52 7.45 -0.28
CA TRP A 64 -17.98 6.54 -1.32
C TRP A 64 -18.92 7.27 -2.27
N LEU A 65 -18.45 7.54 -3.49
CA LEU A 65 -19.24 8.15 -4.54
C LEU A 65 -19.73 7.08 -5.53
N VAL A 66 -20.91 7.31 -6.08
CA VAL A 66 -21.47 6.59 -7.21
C VAL A 66 -21.80 7.56 -8.34
N ALA A 67 -21.68 7.09 -9.58
CA ALA A 67 -22.22 7.75 -10.75
C ALA A 67 -23.47 6.98 -11.20
N GLU A 68 -24.59 7.68 -11.28
CA GLU A 68 -25.92 7.14 -11.57
C GLU A 68 -26.42 7.68 -12.91
N TYR A 69 -26.93 6.78 -13.75
CA TYR A 69 -27.56 7.09 -15.02
C TYR A 69 -28.87 6.31 -15.12
N GLN A 70 -30.01 7.00 -15.31
CA GLN A 70 -31.34 6.37 -15.41
C GLN A 70 -31.60 5.33 -14.30
N ASN A 71 -31.36 5.70 -13.03
CA ASN A 71 -31.48 4.84 -11.84
C ASN A 71 -30.54 3.61 -11.80
N ARG A 72 -29.55 3.51 -12.70
CA ARG A 72 -28.51 2.48 -12.70
C ARG A 72 -27.18 3.07 -12.24
N ILE A 73 -26.54 2.44 -11.26
CA ILE A 73 -25.15 2.78 -10.91
C ILE A 73 -24.23 2.27 -12.02
N ILE A 74 -23.51 3.22 -12.64
CA ILE A 74 -22.58 3.02 -13.75
C ILE A 74 -21.14 3.39 -13.39
N GLY A 75 -20.91 3.98 -12.21
CA GLY A 75 -19.59 4.22 -11.65
C GLY A 75 -19.58 4.14 -10.13
N SER A 76 -18.45 3.75 -9.54
CA SER A 76 -18.25 3.70 -8.09
C SER A 76 -16.80 4.04 -7.76
N LEU A 77 -16.59 4.84 -6.71
CA LEU A 77 -15.29 5.22 -6.19
C LEU A 77 -15.32 5.25 -4.67
N VAL A 78 -14.34 4.63 -3.99
CA VAL A 78 -14.25 4.65 -2.54
C VAL A 78 -12.86 5.07 -2.06
N TYR A 79 -12.85 6.03 -1.15
CA TYR A 79 -11.69 6.47 -0.37
C TYR A 79 -11.94 6.14 1.09
N ALA A 80 -10.90 5.72 1.81
CA ALA A 80 -10.90 5.77 3.26
C ALA A 80 -10.06 6.96 3.73
N VAL A 81 -10.40 7.49 4.89
CA VAL A 81 -9.76 8.65 5.51
C VAL A 81 -9.36 8.27 6.92
N ASP A 82 -8.09 8.50 7.24
CA ASP A 82 -7.58 8.45 8.60
C ASP A 82 -7.32 9.89 9.05
N ILE A 83 -8.25 10.43 9.85
CA ILE A 83 -8.17 11.81 10.34
C ILE A 83 -6.98 11.98 11.30
N LYS A 84 -6.63 10.93 12.06
CA LYS A 84 -5.55 10.98 13.05
C LYS A 84 -4.20 11.09 12.33
N GLU A 85 -3.94 10.23 11.36
CA GLU A 85 -2.73 10.26 10.54
C GLU A 85 -2.77 11.34 9.44
N ARG A 86 -3.95 11.95 9.22
CA ARG A 86 -4.24 12.89 8.13
C ARG A 86 -3.86 12.28 6.78
N LEU A 87 -4.25 11.02 6.59
CA LEU A 87 -4.01 10.23 5.40
C LEU A 87 -5.33 9.85 4.73
N SER A 88 -5.30 9.62 3.42
CA SER A 88 -6.38 8.94 2.72
C SER A 88 -5.83 7.91 1.74
N LYS A 89 -6.57 6.82 1.53
CA LYS A 89 -6.29 5.83 0.50
C LYS A 89 -7.47 5.73 -0.46
N ALA A 90 -7.22 5.88 -1.75
CA ALA A 90 -8.17 5.49 -2.78
C ALA A 90 -8.11 3.96 -2.96
N PHE A 91 -9.21 3.27 -2.62
CA PHE A 91 -9.24 1.80 -2.55
C PHE A 91 -9.71 1.14 -3.85
N GLY A 92 -10.73 1.71 -4.49
CA GLY A 92 -11.34 1.10 -5.66
C GLY A 92 -12.11 2.13 -6.48
N ALA A 93 -11.93 2.06 -7.79
CA ALA A 93 -12.59 2.90 -8.78
C ALA A 93 -13.06 2.01 -9.93
N VAL A 94 -14.33 2.09 -10.30
CA VAL A 94 -14.89 1.33 -11.42
C VAL A 94 -15.88 2.19 -12.20
N VAL A 95 -15.83 2.10 -13.53
CA VAL A 95 -16.79 2.71 -14.45
C VAL A 95 -17.19 1.65 -15.47
N SER A 96 -18.50 1.54 -15.71
CA SER A 96 -19.08 0.66 -16.72
C SER A 96 -18.40 0.89 -18.07
N GLN A 97 -18.15 -0.18 -18.83
CA GLN A 97 -17.44 -0.10 -20.11
C GLN A 97 -18.10 0.88 -21.08
N GLU A 98 -19.43 0.92 -21.09
CA GLU A 98 -20.29 1.77 -21.90
C GLU A 98 -20.08 3.27 -21.61
N PHE A 99 -19.58 3.62 -20.42
CA PHE A 99 -19.43 5.00 -19.93
C PHE A 99 -17.96 5.40 -19.72
N ARG A 100 -17.02 4.60 -20.20
CA ARG A 100 -15.59 4.95 -20.19
C ARG A 100 -15.31 6.07 -21.18
N LYS A 101 -14.20 6.78 -20.96
CA LYS A 101 -13.74 7.92 -21.78
C LYS A 101 -14.63 9.18 -21.71
N HIS A 102 -15.53 9.25 -20.73
CA HIS A 102 -16.32 10.46 -20.39
C HIS A 102 -15.88 11.09 -19.07
N ASP A 103 -14.60 10.89 -18.69
CA ASP A 103 -13.97 11.46 -17.48
C ASP A 103 -14.67 11.25 -16.13
N LEU A 104 -15.64 10.33 -16.05
CA LEU A 104 -16.36 10.06 -14.80
C LEU A 104 -15.42 9.68 -13.65
N ALA A 105 -14.44 8.80 -13.88
CA ALA A 105 -13.48 8.43 -12.85
C ALA A 105 -12.62 9.63 -12.39
N TYR A 106 -12.21 10.49 -13.33
CA TYR A 106 -11.48 11.73 -13.03
C TYR A 106 -12.33 12.67 -12.19
N THR A 107 -13.56 12.95 -12.63
CA THR A 107 -14.49 13.85 -11.92
C THR A 107 -14.77 13.34 -10.52
N MET A 108 -15.06 12.05 -10.35
CA MET A 108 -15.30 11.46 -9.01
C MET A 108 -14.08 11.57 -8.10
N MET A 109 -12.88 11.22 -8.60
CA MET A 109 -11.64 11.32 -7.80
C MET A 109 -11.32 12.76 -7.45
N LYS A 110 -11.49 13.70 -8.38
CA LYS A 110 -11.27 15.13 -8.15
C LYS A 110 -12.22 15.69 -7.10
N LEU A 111 -13.51 15.36 -7.16
CA LEU A 111 -14.49 15.80 -6.17
C LEU A 111 -14.10 15.37 -4.75
N ILE A 112 -13.70 14.12 -4.54
CA ILE A 112 -13.24 13.66 -3.23
C ILE A 112 -11.94 14.36 -2.85
N LEU A 113 -10.95 14.40 -3.76
CA LEU A 113 -9.64 14.97 -3.50
C LEU A 113 -9.73 16.44 -3.08
N ASP A 114 -10.48 17.26 -3.80
CA ASP A 114 -10.68 18.68 -3.51
C ASP A 114 -11.40 18.87 -2.17
N ASP A 115 -12.41 18.05 -1.87
CA ASP A 115 -13.14 18.12 -0.60
C ASP A 115 -12.22 17.82 0.61
N ILE A 116 -11.48 16.71 0.56
CA ILE A 116 -10.68 16.25 1.71
C ILE A 116 -9.35 17.01 1.88
N THR A 117 -8.76 17.51 0.78
CA THR A 117 -7.45 18.19 0.82
C THR A 117 -7.54 19.71 0.84
N GLN A 118 -8.50 20.32 0.12
CA GLN A 118 -8.57 21.77 -0.04
C GLN A 118 -9.70 22.40 0.76
N LYS A 119 -10.92 21.89 0.63
CA LYS A 119 -12.11 22.47 1.28
C LYS A 119 -12.10 22.21 2.78
N LYS A 120 -12.04 20.94 3.19
CA LYS A 120 -12.06 20.53 4.60
C LYS A 120 -10.67 20.42 5.22
N LYS A 121 -9.63 20.25 4.39
CA LYS A 121 -8.21 20.13 4.83
C LYS A 121 -8.01 19.06 5.90
N ILE A 122 -8.75 17.96 5.82
CA ILE A 122 -8.73 16.88 6.82
C ILE A 122 -7.57 15.90 6.61
N VAL A 123 -7.02 15.83 5.39
CA VAL A 123 -5.84 15.01 5.08
C VAL A 123 -4.74 15.85 4.43
N ASP A 124 -3.49 15.43 4.66
CA ASP A 124 -2.30 16.07 4.08
C ASP A 124 -1.76 15.26 2.88
N VAL A 125 -1.98 13.94 2.88
CA VAL A 125 -1.50 13.02 1.84
C VAL A 125 -2.61 12.06 1.44
N VAL A 126 -2.76 11.82 0.14
CA VAL A 126 -3.68 10.84 -0.43
C VAL A 126 -2.88 9.88 -1.28
N TYR A 127 -2.97 8.57 -1.06
CA TYR A 127 -2.28 7.59 -1.88
C TYR A 127 -3.22 6.59 -2.53
N ALA A 128 -2.74 5.93 -3.57
CA ALA A 128 -3.48 4.91 -4.28
C ALA A 128 -2.53 3.82 -4.77
N THR A 129 -3.08 2.62 -4.93
CA THR A 129 -2.44 1.56 -5.72
C THR A 129 -3.17 1.42 -7.05
N THR A 130 -2.42 1.25 -8.13
CA THR A 130 -2.99 1.08 -9.47
C THR A 130 -2.53 -0.24 -10.07
N ARG A 131 -3.48 -1.05 -10.54
CA ARG A 131 -3.19 -2.31 -11.25
C ARG A 131 -2.46 -2.02 -12.56
N THR A 132 -1.54 -2.89 -12.96
CA THR A 132 -0.73 -2.69 -14.18
C THR A 132 -1.27 -3.41 -15.42
N ALA A 133 -2.45 -4.01 -15.39
CA ALA A 133 -3.07 -4.61 -16.59
C ALA A 133 -3.35 -3.58 -17.71
N SER A 134 -3.44 -2.29 -17.34
CA SER A 134 -3.47 -1.16 -18.26
C SER A 134 -2.78 0.05 -17.64
N SER A 135 -2.33 0.99 -18.48
CA SER A 135 -1.75 2.26 -18.00
C SER A 135 -2.79 3.33 -17.69
N ALA A 136 -4.09 3.08 -17.94
CA ALA A 136 -5.14 4.09 -17.78
C ALA A 136 -5.29 4.60 -16.33
N PRO A 137 -5.32 3.74 -15.28
CA PRO A 137 -5.37 4.22 -13.90
C PRO A 137 -4.11 5.02 -13.50
N GLN A 138 -2.94 4.65 -14.02
CA GLN A 138 -1.69 5.37 -13.77
C GLN A 138 -1.78 6.80 -14.34
N ARG A 139 -2.20 6.94 -15.61
CA ARG A 139 -2.40 8.24 -16.26
C ARG A 139 -3.49 9.08 -15.59
N LEU A 140 -4.55 8.45 -15.09
CA LEU A 140 -5.61 9.11 -14.34
C LEU A 140 -5.08 9.75 -13.05
N THR A 141 -4.29 9.01 -12.27
CA THR A 141 -3.69 9.58 -11.05
C THR A 141 -2.67 10.67 -11.38
N GLU A 142 -1.90 10.52 -12.46
CA GLU A 142 -0.97 11.54 -12.95
C GLU A 142 -1.69 12.84 -13.34
N SER A 143 -2.84 12.77 -14.02
CA SER A 143 -3.62 13.97 -14.39
C SER A 143 -4.27 14.68 -13.20
N LEU A 144 -4.36 14.00 -12.05
CA LEU A 144 -4.81 14.56 -10.77
C LEU A 144 -3.65 15.07 -9.91
N GLY A 145 -2.41 15.06 -10.42
CA GLY A 145 -1.23 15.56 -9.71
C GLY A 145 -0.60 14.56 -8.75
N PHE A 146 -0.94 13.27 -8.83
CA PHE A 146 -0.23 12.26 -8.06
C PHE A 146 1.15 11.96 -8.67
N ILE A 147 2.13 11.74 -7.79
CA ILE A 147 3.50 11.37 -8.16
C ILE A 147 3.74 9.88 -7.92
N LYS A 148 4.70 9.31 -8.65
CA LYS A 148 4.95 7.88 -8.71
C LYS A 148 5.96 7.54 -7.62
N LEU A 149 5.62 6.57 -6.77
CA LEU A 149 6.40 6.29 -5.56
C LEU A 149 7.05 4.91 -5.57
N GLY A 150 6.41 3.92 -6.20
CA GLY A 150 6.86 2.54 -6.11
C GLY A 150 6.15 1.61 -7.09
N ILE A 151 6.67 0.41 -7.22
CA ILE A 151 6.04 -0.71 -7.93
C ILE A 151 6.18 -1.95 -7.08
N PHE A 152 5.11 -2.71 -6.99
CA PHE A 152 4.98 -3.89 -6.15
C PHE A 152 4.78 -5.10 -7.06
N PRO A 153 5.86 -5.85 -7.37
CA PRO A 153 5.75 -7.05 -8.19
C PRO A 153 5.00 -8.16 -7.46
N ASN A 154 4.08 -8.83 -8.16
CA ASN A 154 3.31 -9.99 -7.66
C ASN A 154 2.59 -9.77 -6.30
N THR A 155 2.14 -8.55 -6.01
CA THR A 155 1.52 -8.18 -4.71
C THR A 155 0.27 -8.99 -4.38
N HIS A 156 -0.52 -9.32 -5.41
CA HIS A 156 -1.75 -10.06 -5.25
C HIS A 156 -1.76 -11.25 -6.19
N ARG A 157 -2.29 -12.38 -5.73
CA ARG A 157 -2.49 -13.59 -6.51
C ARG A 157 -3.94 -14.03 -6.38
N VAL A 158 -4.77 -13.58 -7.32
CA VAL A 158 -6.20 -13.93 -7.34
C VAL A 158 -6.47 -15.04 -8.36
N SER A 159 -6.31 -14.74 -9.65
CA SER A 159 -6.28 -15.73 -10.73
C SER A 159 -4.89 -15.82 -11.36
N GLU A 160 -4.22 -14.67 -11.47
CA GLU A 160 -2.84 -14.51 -11.94
C GLU A 160 -2.08 -13.64 -10.94
N ASN A 161 -0.75 -13.62 -11.07
CA ASN A 161 0.08 -12.69 -10.31
C ASN A 161 -0.14 -11.26 -10.82
N GLU A 162 -0.41 -10.34 -9.91
CA GLU A 162 -0.66 -8.94 -10.23
C GLU A 162 0.43 -8.04 -9.68
N THR A 163 0.97 -7.21 -10.57
CA THR A 163 1.83 -6.10 -10.19
C THR A 163 0.98 -4.84 -9.99
N HIS A 164 1.27 -4.09 -8.93
CA HIS A 164 0.61 -2.84 -8.61
C HIS A 164 1.63 -1.71 -8.56
N CYS A 165 1.18 -0.49 -8.85
CA CYS A 165 1.99 0.72 -8.77
C CYS A 165 1.52 1.59 -7.60
N LEU A 166 2.44 2.17 -6.83
CA LEU A 166 2.15 3.12 -5.76
C LEU A 166 2.25 4.56 -6.26
N THR A 167 1.29 5.39 -5.87
CA THR A 167 1.23 6.80 -6.23
C THR A 167 0.64 7.61 -5.08
N ALA A 168 1.04 8.88 -4.93
CA ALA A 168 0.46 9.76 -3.93
C ALA A 168 0.36 11.22 -4.38
N TYR A 169 -0.65 11.90 -3.85
CA TYR A 169 -0.87 13.33 -3.90
C TYR A 169 -0.48 13.95 -2.55
N TYR A 170 0.27 15.04 -2.61
CA TYR A 170 0.75 15.78 -1.44
C TYR A 170 0.19 17.19 -1.43
N THR A 171 -0.42 17.57 -0.31
CA THR A 171 -0.68 18.98 -0.03
C THR A 171 0.62 19.73 0.27
N GLU A 172 0.61 21.05 0.10
CA GLU A 172 1.73 21.88 0.54
C GLU A 172 2.06 21.69 2.03
N ASN A 173 1.03 21.50 2.85
CA ASN A 173 1.19 21.29 4.29
C ASN A 173 1.94 19.99 4.60
N ALA A 174 1.72 18.93 3.81
CA ALA A 174 2.49 17.69 3.96
C ALA A 174 3.99 17.95 3.77
N LEU A 175 4.34 18.63 2.68
CA LEU A 175 5.73 18.92 2.33
C LEU A 175 6.39 19.89 3.31
N LYS A 176 5.67 20.92 3.77
CA LYS A 176 6.17 21.87 4.79
C LYS A 176 6.48 21.17 6.12
N ARG A 177 5.71 20.14 6.49
CA ARG A 177 5.87 19.37 7.74
C ARG A 177 6.82 18.18 7.60
N ARG A 178 7.31 17.89 6.40
CA ARG A 178 8.24 16.79 6.15
C ARG A 178 9.52 16.95 6.95
N LYS A 179 9.99 15.88 7.60
CA LYS A 179 11.33 15.83 8.17
C LYS A 179 12.35 15.75 7.03
N LYS A 180 13.26 16.73 6.97
CA LYS A 180 14.30 16.81 5.95
C LYS A 180 15.46 15.86 6.22
N ASN A 181 16.28 15.66 5.21
CA ASN A 181 17.53 14.90 5.19
C ASN A 181 17.32 13.46 5.69
N PRO A 182 16.58 12.62 4.93
CA PRO A 182 16.46 11.21 5.25
C PRO A 182 17.84 10.55 5.29
N VAL A 183 18.00 9.56 6.16
CA VAL A 183 19.24 8.81 6.36
C VAL A 183 18.99 7.39 5.84
N ILE A 184 19.58 7.08 4.69
CA ILE A 184 19.28 5.84 3.96
C ILE A 184 20.54 5.05 3.62
N ILE A 185 20.39 3.74 3.46
CA ILE A 185 21.43 2.90 2.85
C ILE A 185 21.46 3.05 1.32
N SER A 186 22.59 2.68 0.70
CA SER A 186 22.85 2.89 -0.72
C SER A 186 21.86 2.18 -1.66
N GLU A 187 21.32 1.03 -1.25
CA GLU A 187 20.32 0.28 -2.03
C GLU A 187 19.00 1.05 -2.23
N ILE A 188 18.72 2.05 -1.39
CA ILE A 188 17.48 2.86 -1.44
C ILE A 188 17.68 4.13 -2.26
N GLU A 189 18.91 4.63 -2.40
CA GLU A 189 19.23 5.88 -3.09
C GLU A 189 18.58 5.97 -4.49
N PRO A 190 18.59 4.93 -5.35
CA PRO A 190 17.94 5.02 -6.66
C PRO A 190 16.42 5.27 -6.58
N PHE A 191 15.75 4.68 -5.59
CA PHE A 191 14.32 4.88 -5.36
C PHE A 191 14.03 6.28 -4.83
N TYR A 192 14.88 6.77 -3.92
CA TYR A 192 14.81 8.14 -3.42
C TYR A 192 14.95 9.15 -4.54
N ASP A 193 15.96 9.00 -5.39
CA ASP A 193 16.28 9.91 -6.49
C ASP A 193 15.15 10.04 -7.51
N ILE A 194 14.43 8.94 -7.78
CA ILE A 194 13.26 8.94 -8.66
C ILE A 194 12.14 9.83 -8.08
N VAL A 195 11.93 9.79 -6.76
CA VAL A 195 10.91 10.61 -6.09
C VAL A 195 11.38 12.06 -5.90
N LEU A 196 12.64 12.24 -5.50
CA LEU A 196 13.34 13.52 -5.36
C LEU A 196 13.15 14.40 -6.58
N LYS A 197 13.35 13.83 -7.79
CA LYS A 197 13.24 14.56 -9.07
C LYS A 197 11.82 15.01 -9.40
N GLN A 198 10.78 14.37 -8.86
CA GLN A 198 9.38 14.74 -9.11
C GLN A 198 8.92 15.93 -8.26
N ILE A 199 9.38 16.02 -7.01
CA ILE A 199 8.88 17.03 -6.04
C ILE A 199 9.98 17.87 -5.36
N LYS A 200 11.20 17.87 -5.91
CA LYS A 200 12.32 18.73 -5.49
C LYS A 200 12.60 18.67 -3.98
N LEU A 201 12.76 17.47 -3.43
CA LEU A 201 13.17 17.26 -2.03
C LEU A 201 14.64 17.68 -1.80
N ASP A 202 15.06 17.70 -0.54
CA ASP A 202 16.47 17.79 -0.14
C ASP A 202 17.27 16.53 -0.52
N LYS A 203 18.61 16.56 -0.43
CA LYS A 203 19.42 15.35 -0.65
C LYS A 203 19.32 14.42 0.57
N ALA A 204 19.30 13.12 0.33
CA ALA A 204 19.45 12.13 1.40
C ALA A 204 20.89 12.10 1.91
N LYS A 205 21.06 11.72 3.19
CA LYS A 205 22.36 11.30 3.74
C LYS A 205 22.48 9.81 3.52
N ILE A 206 23.51 9.39 2.80
CA ILE A 206 23.81 7.96 2.63
C ILE A 206 24.67 7.49 3.80
N GLU A 207 24.23 6.47 4.51
CA GLU A 207 24.99 5.82 5.56
C GLU A 207 25.12 4.33 5.26
N ASN A 208 26.36 3.84 5.32
CA ASN A 208 26.63 2.42 5.18
C ASN A 208 26.44 1.76 6.55
N PHE A 209 25.55 0.79 6.61
CA PHE A 209 25.36 -0.07 7.76
C PHE A 209 25.55 -1.52 7.33
N ALA A 210 26.23 -2.31 8.15
CA ALA A 210 26.44 -3.74 7.93
C ALA A 210 26.09 -4.50 9.20
N THR A 211 25.51 -5.69 9.04
CA THR A 211 25.24 -6.65 10.11
C THR A 211 26.09 -7.91 9.88
N GLU A 212 26.04 -8.85 10.82
CA GLU A 212 26.63 -10.18 10.65
C GLU A 212 26.04 -10.99 9.48
N PHE A 213 24.85 -10.63 8.99
CA PHE A 213 24.16 -11.30 7.89
C PHE A 213 24.36 -10.62 6.53
N THR A 214 24.98 -9.44 6.52
CA THR A 214 25.26 -8.70 5.28
C THR A 214 26.11 -9.55 4.32
N GLN A 215 25.78 -9.48 3.02
CA GLN A 215 26.39 -10.28 1.95
C GLN A 215 26.24 -11.81 2.14
N ASN A 216 25.30 -12.26 2.98
CA ASN A 216 25.12 -13.67 3.31
C ASN A 216 26.38 -14.31 3.95
N ASN A 217 27.20 -13.51 4.65
CA ASN A 217 28.39 -13.99 5.37
C ASN A 217 28.05 -15.06 6.42
N GLN A 218 26.85 -14.98 6.99
CA GLN A 218 26.32 -15.98 7.91
C GLN A 218 24.89 -16.38 7.52
N LYS A 219 24.55 -17.64 7.83
CA LYS A 219 23.17 -18.12 7.68
C LYS A 219 22.30 -17.50 8.77
N ILE A 220 21.21 -16.86 8.37
CA ILE A 220 20.22 -16.30 9.30
C ILE A 220 19.52 -17.45 10.05
N PRO A 221 19.58 -17.49 11.40
CA PRO A 221 18.83 -18.47 12.19
C PRO A 221 17.32 -18.40 11.94
N ILE A 222 16.63 -19.50 12.20
CA ILE A 222 15.17 -19.56 12.20
C ILE A 222 14.70 -19.79 13.64
N ILE A 223 13.74 -18.99 14.08
CA ILE A 223 13.06 -19.18 15.36
C ILE A 223 11.70 -19.84 15.13
N ASP A 224 11.27 -20.66 16.09
CA ASP A 224 9.95 -21.27 16.03
C ASP A 224 8.86 -20.24 16.33
N LEU A 225 7.77 -20.31 15.56
CA LEU A 225 6.66 -19.37 15.61
C LEU A 225 5.34 -20.14 15.61
N GLU A 226 4.57 -19.95 16.68
CA GLU A 226 3.18 -20.33 16.78
C GLU A 226 2.29 -19.26 16.12
N MET A 227 1.07 -19.66 15.74
CA MET A 227 0.16 -18.82 14.99
C MET A 227 -1.18 -18.66 15.71
N ILE A 228 -1.64 -17.41 15.85
CA ILE A 228 -2.96 -17.09 16.40
C ILE A 228 -3.80 -16.33 15.37
N THR A 229 -4.91 -16.94 14.94
CA THR A 229 -5.86 -16.40 13.95
C THR A 229 -7.22 -16.10 14.58
N ALA A 230 -7.24 -15.19 15.55
CA ALA A 230 -8.47 -14.75 16.24
C ALA A 230 -8.67 -13.22 16.06
N PRO A 231 -9.29 -12.75 14.96
CA PRO A 231 -9.20 -11.34 14.55
C PRO A 231 -9.59 -10.32 15.62
N SER A 232 -10.69 -10.56 16.36
CA SER A 232 -11.11 -9.68 17.45
C SER A 232 -10.12 -9.64 18.62
N PHE A 233 -9.54 -10.80 18.97
CA PHE A 233 -8.50 -10.90 20.00
C PHE A 233 -7.22 -10.20 19.55
N VAL A 234 -6.76 -10.49 18.34
CA VAL A 234 -5.55 -9.90 17.75
C VAL A 234 -5.65 -8.38 17.71
N LYS A 235 -6.77 -7.84 17.19
CA LYS A 235 -7.02 -6.40 17.15
C LYS A 235 -7.02 -5.76 18.54
N LYS A 236 -7.62 -6.41 19.54
CA LYS A 236 -7.65 -5.90 20.92
C LYS A 236 -6.27 -5.93 21.55
N ARG A 237 -5.50 -6.99 21.34
CA ARG A 237 -4.14 -7.14 21.89
C ARG A 237 -3.18 -6.12 21.30
N PHE A 238 -3.21 -5.91 19.97
CA PHE A 238 -2.35 -4.95 19.28
C PHE A 238 -2.48 -3.52 19.80
N LYS A 239 -3.67 -3.10 20.26
CA LYS A 239 -3.88 -1.76 20.83
C LYS A 239 -3.11 -1.52 22.13
N ASN A 240 -2.71 -2.57 22.83
CA ASN A 240 -2.14 -2.50 24.18
C ASN A 240 -0.66 -2.88 24.23
N ILE A 241 -0.06 -3.34 23.13
CA ILE A 241 1.35 -3.72 23.13
C ILE A 241 2.26 -2.49 23.19
N LYS A 242 3.42 -2.66 23.83
CA LYS A 242 4.55 -1.76 23.68
C LYS A 242 5.41 -2.29 22.54
N GLN A 243 5.59 -1.50 21.50
CA GLN A 243 6.41 -1.91 20.36
C GLN A 243 7.90 -1.80 20.71
N SER A 244 8.72 -2.72 20.20
CA SER A 244 10.19 -2.57 20.27
C SER A 244 10.67 -1.49 19.28
N ASP A 245 11.91 -1.02 19.44
CA ASP A 245 12.46 0.08 18.64
C ASP A 245 12.39 -0.19 17.12
N PHE A 246 12.67 -1.43 16.70
CA PHE A 246 12.49 -1.83 15.31
C PHE A 246 11.05 -1.62 14.83
N PHE A 247 10.06 -2.10 15.58
CA PHE A 247 8.65 -1.96 15.16
C PHE A 247 8.14 -0.52 15.31
N LEU A 248 8.70 0.28 16.22
CA LEU A 248 8.45 1.72 16.28
C LEU A 248 8.90 2.45 15.00
N SER A 249 9.87 1.91 14.24
CA SER A 249 10.25 2.43 12.91
C SER A 249 9.25 2.07 11.82
N THR A 250 8.39 1.07 12.05
CA THR A 250 7.44 0.57 11.05
C THR A 250 6.17 1.42 10.98
N PHE A 251 5.46 1.36 9.86
CA PHE A 251 4.19 2.07 9.69
C PHE A 251 3.32 1.47 8.60
N MET A 252 2.13 0.99 8.93
CA MET A 252 1.20 0.45 7.94
C MET A 252 -0.21 1.04 8.08
N PRO A 253 -0.59 2.02 7.24
CA PRO A 253 -1.92 2.61 7.32
C PRO A 253 -2.96 1.74 6.62
N PHE A 254 -4.23 1.91 7.02
CA PHE A 254 -5.41 1.29 6.40
C PHE A 254 -5.45 -0.25 6.40
N HIS A 255 -4.71 -0.89 7.31
CA HIS A 255 -4.79 -2.32 7.59
C HIS A 255 -5.12 -2.54 9.07
N GLU A 256 -5.81 -3.64 9.35
CA GLU A 256 -6.08 -4.09 10.72
C GLU A 256 -5.42 -5.45 10.93
N PRO A 257 -4.69 -5.65 12.03
CA PRO A 257 -4.04 -6.93 12.29
C PRO A 257 -5.10 -8.01 12.56
N ASN A 258 -4.93 -9.16 11.93
CA ASN A 258 -5.80 -10.34 12.07
C ASN A 258 -5.02 -11.63 12.32
N LEU A 259 -3.68 -11.54 12.42
CA LEU A 259 -2.75 -12.63 12.67
C LEU A 259 -1.68 -12.20 13.68
N ILE A 260 -1.29 -13.11 14.57
CA ILE A 260 -0.08 -12.99 15.39
C ILE A 260 0.81 -14.19 15.11
N PHE A 261 2.10 -13.93 14.91
CA PHE A 261 3.15 -14.92 15.13
C PHE A 261 3.83 -14.66 16.47
N ILE A 262 3.98 -15.71 17.27
CA ILE A 262 4.50 -15.63 18.63
C ILE A 262 5.49 -16.76 18.89
N THR A 263 6.58 -16.48 19.58
CA THR A 263 7.51 -17.53 20.03
C THR A 263 6.94 -18.28 21.24
N PRO A 264 7.27 -19.57 21.45
CA PRO A 264 6.76 -20.34 22.60
C PRO A 264 7.08 -19.72 23.98
N ASP A 265 8.16 -18.95 24.08
CA ASP A 265 8.55 -18.22 25.29
C ASP A 265 7.82 -16.87 25.47
N GLY A 266 7.03 -16.44 24.48
CA GLY A 266 6.30 -15.17 24.48
C GLY A 266 7.16 -13.91 24.33
N ASN A 267 8.48 -14.04 24.11
CA ASN A 267 9.40 -12.90 24.04
C ASN A 267 9.37 -12.17 22.69
N THR A 268 8.81 -12.81 21.66
CA THR A 268 8.59 -12.20 20.35
C THR A 268 7.12 -12.34 19.96
N GLU A 269 6.48 -11.22 19.64
CA GLU A 269 5.15 -11.17 19.02
C GLU A 269 5.17 -10.23 17.83
N VAL A 270 4.74 -10.72 16.68
CA VAL A 270 4.60 -9.91 15.47
C VAL A 270 3.18 -9.98 14.96
N TYR A 271 2.61 -8.81 14.69
CA TYR A 271 1.24 -8.62 14.25
C TYR A 271 1.23 -8.38 12.76
N LEU A 272 0.38 -9.13 12.08
CA LEU A 272 0.25 -9.06 10.64
C LEU A 272 -1.21 -8.87 10.25
N HIS A 273 -1.40 -8.23 9.11
CA HIS A 273 -2.60 -8.43 8.33
C HIS A 273 -2.30 -9.47 7.25
N TYR A 274 -3.16 -10.47 7.10
CA TYR A 274 -3.06 -11.45 6.02
C TYR A 274 -4.42 -11.67 5.36
N ASN A 275 -4.41 -11.92 4.05
CA ASN A 275 -5.58 -12.23 3.26
C ASN A 275 -5.33 -13.48 2.41
N LEU A 276 -6.00 -14.58 2.77
CA LEU A 276 -5.86 -15.85 2.08
C LEU A 276 -6.35 -15.81 0.62
N LYS A 277 -7.34 -14.95 0.32
CA LYS A 277 -7.98 -14.92 -1.01
C LYS A 277 -7.03 -14.44 -2.10
N ASP A 278 -6.18 -13.47 -1.78
CA ASP A 278 -5.21 -12.90 -2.72
C ASP A 278 -3.75 -13.10 -2.31
N LYS A 279 -3.52 -13.93 -1.28
CA LYS A 279 -2.22 -14.34 -0.75
C LYS A 279 -1.29 -13.17 -0.38
N TYR A 280 -1.89 -12.05 0.05
CA TYR A 280 -1.21 -10.84 0.49
C TYR A 280 -1.05 -10.83 2.01
N SER A 281 0.14 -10.45 2.48
CA SER A 281 0.42 -10.22 3.90
C SER A 281 1.22 -8.95 4.12
N VAL A 282 1.06 -8.34 5.29
CA VAL A 282 1.79 -7.15 5.68
C VAL A 282 2.07 -7.12 7.17
N ILE A 283 3.28 -6.70 7.55
CA ILE A 283 3.71 -6.56 8.94
C ILE A 283 3.24 -5.21 9.47
N MET A 284 2.53 -5.24 10.60
CA MET A 284 1.91 -4.06 11.22
C MET A 284 2.70 -3.49 12.39
N GLY A 285 3.45 -4.35 13.10
CA GLY A 285 4.19 -4.00 14.32
C GLY A 285 4.35 -5.20 15.24
N GLY A 286 4.93 -4.99 16.41
CA GLY A 286 5.21 -6.08 17.36
C GLY A 286 6.25 -5.71 18.40
N PHE A 287 6.77 -6.72 19.10
CA PHE A 287 7.96 -6.62 19.95
C PHE A 287 8.78 -7.89 19.81
N THR A 288 10.08 -7.78 20.08
CA THR A 288 11.04 -8.89 19.96
C THR A 288 12.29 -8.55 20.77
N ASP A 289 12.89 -9.57 21.39
CA ASP A 289 14.25 -9.56 21.93
C ASP A 289 15.29 -10.09 20.94
N LYS A 290 14.84 -10.72 19.83
CA LYS A 290 15.69 -11.24 18.76
C LYS A 290 16.05 -10.18 17.74
N HIS A 291 17.14 -10.42 17.03
CA HIS A 291 17.58 -9.58 15.91
C HIS A 291 16.50 -9.47 14.82
N PRO A 292 16.15 -8.26 14.32
CA PRO A 292 15.06 -8.09 13.36
C PRO A 292 15.19 -8.93 12.07
N SER A 293 16.40 -9.12 11.53
CA SER A 293 16.60 -9.99 10.35
C SER A 293 16.19 -11.45 10.61
N VAL A 294 16.40 -11.96 11.82
CA VAL A 294 15.99 -13.32 12.23
C VAL A 294 14.47 -13.41 12.27
N VAL A 295 13.82 -12.41 12.88
CA VAL A 295 12.35 -12.33 12.99
C VAL A 295 11.71 -12.23 11.61
N LEU A 296 12.17 -11.29 10.78
CA LEU A 296 11.65 -11.08 9.42
C LEU A 296 11.84 -12.32 8.54
N ASN A 297 12.98 -12.99 8.62
CA ASN A 297 13.23 -14.21 7.85
C ASN A 297 12.37 -15.38 8.32
N SER A 298 12.20 -15.56 9.63
CA SER A 298 11.36 -16.63 10.21
C SER A 298 9.88 -16.43 9.87
N ILE A 299 9.38 -15.20 9.92
CA ILE A 299 8.02 -14.84 9.48
C ILE A 299 7.84 -15.14 7.99
N SER A 300 8.83 -14.76 7.17
CA SER A 300 8.79 -15.01 5.73
C SER A 300 8.71 -16.51 5.43
N GLN A 301 9.48 -17.34 6.14
CA GLN A 301 9.41 -18.79 6.00
C GLN A 301 8.04 -19.33 6.43
N LYS A 302 7.53 -18.91 7.60
CA LYS A 302 6.22 -19.37 8.09
C LYS A 302 5.08 -19.02 7.12
N LEU A 303 5.09 -17.82 6.54
CA LEU A 303 4.08 -17.41 5.56
C LEU A 303 4.20 -18.17 4.24
N ASN A 304 5.42 -18.47 3.80
CA ASN A 304 5.63 -19.31 2.63
C ASN A 304 5.11 -20.75 2.88
N ASP A 305 5.33 -21.31 4.06
CA ASP A 305 4.78 -22.62 4.47
C ASP A 305 3.24 -22.60 4.52
N MET A 306 2.66 -21.43 4.83
CA MET A 306 1.22 -21.17 4.74
C MET A 306 0.72 -20.90 3.31
N ASN A 307 1.56 -21.07 2.29
CA ASN A 307 1.24 -20.85 0.87
C ASN A 307 0.81 -19.42 0.54
N MET A 308 1.30 -18.44 1.30
CA MET A 308 1.21 -17.02 0.94
C MET A 308 2.17 -16.69 -0.19
N SER A 309 1.93 -15.60 -0.92
CA SER A 309 2.71 -15.22 -2.11
C SER A 309 3.52 -13.94 -1.91
N TYR A 310 3.12 -13.11 -0.96
CA TYR A 310 3.65 -11.77 -0.79
C TYR A 310 3.65 -11.30 0.67
N LEU A 311 4.70 -10.58 1.04
CA LEU A 311 4.88 -9.96 2.35
C LEU A 311 5.45 -8.54 2.18
N GLU A 312 4.84 -7.57 2.85
CA GLU A 312 5.27 -6.16 2.85
C GLU A 312 5.60 -5.67 4.26
N ILE A 313 6.54 -4.73 4.33
CA ILE A 313 6.82 -3.93 5.52
C ILE A 313 7.26 -2.52 5.09
N LEU A 314 6.74 -1.51 5.79
CA LEU A 314 7.17 -0.12 5.63
C LEU A 314 8.07 0.24 6.80
N ILE A 315 9.26 0.74 6.52
CA ILE A 315 10.27 1.16 7.51
C ILE A 315 10.58 2.64 7.27
N ASP A 316 10.78 3.44 8.31
CA ASP A 316 11.14 4.84 8.13
C ASP A 316 12.50 5.04 7.42
N ALA A 317 12.63 6.18 6.75
CA ALA A 317 13.82 6.55 6.00
C ALA A 317 14.91 7.22 6.86
N TYR A 318 14.94 6.97 8.18
CA TYR A 318 15.89 7.61 9.12
C TYR A 318 16.63 6.61 10.01
N SER A 319 16.29 5.32 9.95
CA SER A 319 16.97 4.22 10.65
C SER A 319 17.70 3.30 9.66
N PRO A 320 18.92 3.65 9.19
CA PRO A 320 19.68 2.83 8.24
C PRO A 320 19.97 1.41 8.75
N GLU A 321 20.07 1.22 10.07
CA GLU A 321 20.22 -0.09 10.71
C GLU A 321 19.03 -1.02 10.41
N TYR A 322 17.80 -0.53 10.53
CA TYR A 322 16.58 -1.31 10.28
C TYR A 322 16.33 -1.53 8.79
N GLN A 323 16.73 -0.56 7.96
CA GLN A 323 16.73 -0.71 6.51
C GLN A 323 17.67 -1.85 6.08
N ARG A 324 18.90 -1.89 6.62
CA ARG A 324 19.85 -2.98 6.37
C ARG A 324 19.30 -4.32 6.84
N MET A 325 18.74 -4.39 8.04
CA MET A 325 18.17 -5.63 8.58
C MET A 325 17.05 -6.21 7.70
N ALA A 326 16.25 -5.35 7.05
CA ALA A 326 15.24 -5.77 6.08
C ALA A 326 15.86 -6.34 4.79
N ILE A 327 16.89 -5.68 4.24
CA ILE A 327 17.65 -6.19 3.09
C ILE A 327 18.28 -7.55 3.41
N ASP A 328 18.90 -7.69 4.58
CA ASP A 328 19.52 -8.95 5.01
C ASP A 328 18.47 -10.09 5.08
N ALA A 329 17.25 -9.77 5.53
CA ALA A 329 16.09 -10.68 5.49
C ALA A 329 15.45 -10.83 4.11
N ARG A 330 16.11 -10.37 3.04
CA ARG A 330 15.72 -10.44 1.63
C ARG A 330 14.44 -9.71 1.27
N PHE A 331 14.08 -8.68 2.04
CA PHE A 331 13.07 -7.73 1.64
C PHE A 331 13.70 -6.67 0.75
N ILE A 332 13.14 -6.47 -0.43
CA ILE A 332 13.69 -5.57 -1.44
C ILE A 332 12.91 -4.25 -1.41
N PRO A 333 13.58 -3.08 -1.48
CA PRO A 333 12.92 -1.81 -1.67
C PRO A 333 12.07 -1.84 -2.94
N THR A 334 10.82 -1.42 -2.82
CA THR A 334 9.84 -1.37 -3.91
C THR A 334 9.27 0.01 -4.13
N GLY A 335 9.46 0.92 -3.18
CA GLY A 335 9.07 2.31 -3.32
C GLY A 335 9.61 3.19 -2.20
N TYR A 336 9.60 4.49 -2.46
CA TYR A 336 9.91 5.52 -1.48
C TYR A 336 8.66 6.38 -1.28
N PHE A 337 8.18 6.49 -0.04
CA PHE A 337 6.93 7.15 0.32
C PHE A 337 7.19 8.35 1.24
N PRO A 338 7.39 9.55 0.66
CA PRO A 338 7.54 10.78 1.42
C PRO A 338 6.35 11.04 2.33
N CYS A 339 6.60 11.68 3.47
CA CYS A 339 5.54 12.13 4.38
C CYS A 339 4.53 11.04 4.81
N ALA A 340 4.87 9.75 4.73
CA ALA A 340 3.93 8.67 4.98
C ALA A 340 3.43 8.68 6.43
N LYS A 341 4.36 8.65 7.39
CA LYS A 341 4.08 8.50 8.81
C LYS A 341 4.00 9.86 9.52
N ARG A 342 3.01 10.08 10.38
CA ARG A 342 2.92 11.29 11.19
C ARG A 342 3.46 11.02 12.60
N ILE A 343 4.37 11.87 13.08
CA ILE A 343 4.85 11.84 14.47
C ILE A 343 4.77 13.28 15.00
N GLY A 344 3.80 13.52 15.88
CA GLY A 344 3.45 14.86 16.34
C GLY A 344 3.06 15.78 15.16
N ASN A 345 3.83 16.85 14.99
CA ASN A 345 3.63 17.84 13.92
C ASN A 345 4.50 17.62 12.67
N LYS A 346 5.36 16.60 12.67
CA LYS A 346 6.21 16.27 11.52
C LYS A 346 5.70 15.04 10.77
N ARG A 347 6.03 14.98 9.48
CA ARG A 347 5.81 13.82 8.63
C ARG A 347 7.13 13.19 8.25
N TYR A 348 7.21 11.88 8.40
CA TYR A 348 8.40 11.08 8.18
C TYR A 348 8.22 10.31 6.87
N ASP A 349 9.29 10.27 6.09
CA ASP A 349 9.35 9.42 4.91
C ASP A 349 9.48 7.95 5.33
N CYS A 350 8.90 7.06 4.54
CA CYS A 350 9.03 5.61 4.69
C CYS A 350 9.51 4.98 3.38
N ILE A 351 10.17 3.85 3.50
CA ILE A 351 10.53 2.97 2.39
C ILE A 351 9.60 1.78 2.45
N VAL A 352 9.03 1.43 1.29
CA VAL A 352 8.24 0.22 1.15
C VAL A 352 9.16 -0.90 0.76
N PHE A 353 9.26 -1.91 1.61
CA PHE A 353 9.98 -3.13 1.32
C PHE A 353 9.02 -4.29 1.11
N SER A 354 9.36 -5.19 0.19
CA SER A 354 8.57 -6.39 0.01
C SER A 354 9.41 -7.61 -0.29
N ARG A 355 8.80 -8.77 -0.04
CA ARG A 355 9.33 -10.08 -0.36
C ARG A 355 8.22 -10.88 -1.02
N THR A 356 8.47 -11.35 -2.23
CA THR A 356 7.58 -12.30 -2.92
C THR A 356 8.16 -13.71 -2.83
N PHE A 357 7.27 -14.69 -2.71
CA PHE A 357 7.61 -16.11 -2.69
C PHE A 357 7.36 -16.78 -4.05
N GLU A 358 6.83 -16.03 -5.00
CA GLU A 358 6.48 -16.49 -6.33
C GLU A 358 7.53 -16.09 -7.36
N ILE A 359 7.56 -16.80 -8.48
CA ILE A 359 8.34 -16.39 -9.66
C ILE A 359 7.74 -15.08 -10.19
N LEU A 360 8.62 -14.10 -10.42
CA LEU A 360 8.23 -12.82 -11.01
C LEU A 360 7.70 -13.01 -12.44
N ASP A 361 6.49 -12.52 -12.71
CA ASP A 361 5.88 -12.56 -14.05
C ASP A 361 5.41 -11.15 -14.46
N PHE A 362 5.99 -10.64 -15.55
CA PHE A 362 5.70 -9.30 -16.06
C PHE A 362 5.02 -9.31 -17.44
N ARG A 363 4.60 -10.47 -17.97
CA ARG A 363 4.05 -10.58 -19.33
C ARG A 363 2.84 -9.66 -19.56
N ASN A 364 2.01 -9.48 -18.54
CA ASN A 364 0.77 -8.67 -18.60
C ASN A 364 0.95 -7.25 -18.03
N VAL A 365 2.18 -6.81 -17.74
CA VAL A 365 2.46 -5.53 -17.07
C VAL A 365 2.60 -4.39 -18.07
N LYS A 366 1.70 -3.41 -17.96
CA LYS A 366 1.67 -2.17 -18.76
C LYS A 366 1.88 -0.97 -17.84
N ILE A 367 3.11 -0.45 -17.84
CA ILE A 367 3.53 0.66 -16.98
C ILE A 367 4.11 1.83 -17.77
N ILE A 368 3.88 3.05 -17.27
CA ILE A 368 4.48 4.30 -17.79
C ILE A 368 5.99 4.35 -17.47
N SER A 369 6.71 5.24 -18.16
CA SER A 369 8.19 5.29 -18.16
C SER A 369 8.80 5.34 -16.76
N LEU A 370 8.27 6.17 -15.85
CA LEU A 370 8.86 6.34 -14.54
C LEU A 370 8.77 5.08 -13.65
N TYR A 371 7.67 4.34 -13.73
CA TYR A 371 7.55 3.04 -13.05
C TYR A 371 8.49 1.99 -13.64
N ARG A 372 8.88 2.09 -14.93
CA ARG A 372 9.90 1.19 -15.51
C ARG A 372 11.26 1.40 -14.87
N ASN A 373 11.60 2.64 -14.53
CA ASN A 373 12.86 2.93 -13.84
C ASN A 373 12.85 2.30 -12.45
N ILE A 374 11.77 2.46 -11.69
CA ILE A 374 11.60 1.83 -10.38
C ILE A 374 11.69 0.30 -10.49
N LEU A 375 10.99 -0.30 -11.47
CA LEU A 375 11.03 -1.74 -11.69
C LEU A 375 12.44 -2.24 -12.04
N ARG A 376 13.21 -1.46 -12.80
CA ARG A 376 14.60 -1.81 -13.13
C ARG A 376 15.48 -1.88 -11.87
N GLU A 377 15.36 -0.90 -10.98
CA GLU A 377 16.11 -0.90 -9.72
C GLU A 377 15.70 -2.07 -8.81
N TYR A 378 14.39 -2.36 -8.74
CA TYR A 378 13.90 -3.55 -8.04
C TYR A 378 14.51 -4.84 -8.61
N LEU A 379 14.48 -5.02 -9.94
CA LEU A 379 14.99 -6.24 -10.59
C LEU A 379 16.51 -6.41 -10.44
N LYS A 380 17.26 -5.30 -10.41
CA LYS A 380 18.68 -5.31 -10.10
C LYS A 380 18.92 -5.90 -8.72
N LEU A 381 18.28 -5.34 -7.68
CA LEU A 381 18.42 -5.82 -6.31
C LEU A 381 17.90 -7.26 -6.14
N TRP A 382 16.80 -7.61 -6.84
CA TRP A 382 16.28 -8.97 -6.81
C TRP A 382 17.27 -9.98 -7.38
N ARG A 383 17.88 -9.68 -8.53
CA ARG A 383 18.91 -10.54 -9.12
C ARG A 383 20.11 -10.68 -8.18
N GLU A 384 20.57 -9.58 -7.59
CA GLU A 384 21.69 -9.59 -6.63
C GLU A 384 21.39 -10.46 -5.39
N ASN A 385 20.17 -10.37 -4.84
CA ASN A 385 19.79 -11.08 -3.61
C ASN A 385 19.41 -12.56 -3.80
N TYR A 386 18.87 -12.93 -4.96
CA TYR A 386 18.29 -14.27 -5.18
C TYR A 386 19.04 -15.11 -6.23
N ILE A 387 19.80 -14.49 -7.12
CA ILE A 387 20.52 -15.18 -8.20
C ILE A 387 22.04 -15.06 -7.98
N GLU A 388 22.58 -13.84 -7.95
CA GLU A 388 24.04 -13.66 -7.94
C GLU A 388 24.73 -14.22 -6.69
N VAL A 389 24.01 -14.30 -5.57
CA VAL A 389 24.50 -14.89 -4.32
C VAL A 389 25.04 -16.31 -4.49
N VAL A 390 24.53 -17.11 -5.44
CA VAL A 390 25.05 -18.48 -5.65
C VAL A 390 26.39 -18.51 -6.38
N PHE A 391 26.78 -17.41 -7.02
CA PHE A 391 28.03 -17.28 -7.77
C PHE A 391 29.13 -16.53 -6.99
N GLN A 392 28.78 -15.93 -5.86
CA GLN A 392 29.75 -15.31 -4.96
C GLN A 392 30.60 -16.40 -4.30
N LYS A 393 31.93 -16.27 -4.39
CA LYS A 393 32.87 -17.16 -3.68
C LYS A 393 32.64 -16.99 -2.17
N ARG A 394 32.27 -18.07 -1.51
CA ARG A 394 32.14 -18.13 -0.04
C ARG A 394 33.49 -18.27 0.64
#